data_AF-R0GLW5-F1
#
_entry.id   AF-R0GLW5-F1
#
_cell.length_a   1.000
_cell.length_b   1.000
_cell.length_c   1.000
_cell.angle_alpha   90.00
_cell.angle_beta   90.00
_cell.angle_gamma   90.00
#
_symmetry.space_group_name_H-M   'P 1'
#
loop_
_entity.id
_entity.type
_entity.pdbx_description
1 polymer ?
#
loop_
_entity_poly.entity_id
_entity_poly.type
_entity_poly.pdbx_seq_one_letter_code
_entity_poly.pdbx_strand_id
1 'polypeptide(L)'
;MELRKWKIRAPLHIFVAVTLFLLQLLAANANIDHSAQSSVSATSSRLLASPRSFTGRPSTWRSRWRRRRRRNKVNRASREFLFAHNVVRARVGEPPLQWDGRLAAYARAWANQRVGDCRLVHSNGPYGENIFWASQNTWRPRNVVKVWADENRFYDVNANSCEPHQMCGHYTQIVWRDSTKVGCASVDCSNGGVYAICVYNPPGNYEGENPFGSYKGLVGLVRDDPPAVIGGMA
;
A
#
# COMPACT_ATOMS: atom_id res chain seq x y z
N MET A 1 -31.79 5.20 45.39
CA MET A 1 -31.99 5.16 43.93
C MET A 1 -32.33 6.58 43.50
N GLU A 2 -31.35 7.35 43.04
CA GLU A 2 -31.49 8.78 42.66
C GLU A 2 -30.54 9.03 41.48
N LEU A 3 -31.09 9.12 40.27
CA LEU A 3 -30.36 9.30 39.01
C LEU A 3 -30.23 10.80 38.70
N ARG A 4 -29.01 11.36 38.87
CA ARG A 4 -28.70 12.74 38.45
C ARG A 4 -28.58 12.81 36.92
N LYS A 5 -29.55 13.47 36.28
CA LYS A 5 -29.53 13.78 34.85
C LYS A 5 -28.63 15.00 34.59
N TRP A 6 -27.51 14.81 33.88
CA TRP A 6 -26.71 15.89 33.32
C TRP A 6 -27.29 16.33 31.97
N LYS A 7 -27.83 17.55 31.90
CA LYS A 7 -28.18 18.21 30.63
C LYS A 7 -26.93 18.88 30.06
N ILE A 8 -26.37 18.32 28.99
CA ILE A 8 -25.33 18.96 28.19
C ILE A 8 -26.02 19.93 27.22
N ARG A 9 -25.90 21.23 27.47
CA ARG A 9 -26.26 22.28 26.49
C ARG A 9 -25.00 22.66 25.73
N ALA A 10 -24.88 22.22 24.47
CA ALA A 10 -23.87 22.76 23.56
C ALA A 10 -24.30 24.16 23.07
N PRO A 11 -23.40 25.16 23.02
CA PRO A 11 -23.75 26.52 22.65
C PRO A 11 -24.08 26.64 21.15
N LEU A 12 -25.18 27.34 20.87
CA LEU A 12 -25.79 27.59 19.55
C LEU A 12 -24.80 28.19 18.51
N HIS A 13 -23.68 28.75 18.95
CA HIS A 13 -22.67 29.39 18.09
C HIS A 13 -21.86 28.41 17.22
N ILE A 14 -21.74 27.15 17.63
CA ILE A 14 -20.96 26.14 16.87
C ILE A 14 -21.72 25.68 15.61
N PHE A 15 -23.06 25.69 15.64
CA PHE A 15 -23.87 25.27 14.50
C PHE A 15 -23.92 26.30 13.36
N VAL A 16 -23.78 27.60 13.66
CA VAL A 16 -23.81 28.67 12.62
C VAL A 16 -22.49 28.74 11.84
N ALA A 17 -21.36 28.42 12.46
CA ALA A 17 -20.05 28.43 11.80
C ALA A 17 -19.87 27.27 10.81
N VAL A 18 -20.41 26.08 11.13
CA VAL A 18 -20.30 24.88 10.26
C VAL A 18 -21.21 24.98 9.03
N THR A 19 -22.35 25.67 9.12
CA THR A 19 -23.26 25.85 7.98
C THR A 19 -22.80 26.94 7.00
N LEU A 20 -22.14 28.00 7.49
CA LEU A 20 -21.59 29.05 6.61
C LEU A 20 -20.35 28.60 5.82
N PHE A 21 -19.53 27.69 6.37
CA PHE A 21 -18.35 27.17 5.66
C PHE A 21 -18.70 26.15 4.56
N LEU A 22 -19.83 25.44 4.68
CA LEU A 22 -20.30 24.50 3.65
C LEU A 22 -21.00 25.18 2.46
N LEU A 23 -21.45 26.43 2.60
CA LEU A 23 -22.09 27.19 1.51
C LEU A 23 -21.09 27.87 0.56
N GLN A 24 -19.82 28.06 0.96
CA GLN A 24 -18.80 28.67 0.09
C GLN A 24 -18.09 27.66 -0.85
N LEU A 25 -18.27 26.36 -0.67
CA LEU A 25 -17.66 25.32 -1.53
C LEU A 25 -18.54 24.89 -2.74
N LEU A 26 -19.72 25.49 -2.90
CA LEU A 26 -20.65 25.18 -4.01
C LEU A 26 -20.68 26.25 -5.12
N ALA A 27 -19.96 27.37 -4.98
CA ALA A 27 -20.01 28.48 -5.93
C ALA A 27 -18.81 28.56 -6.92
N ALA A 28 -17.87 27.61 -6.88
CA ALA A 28 -16.73 27.57 -7.79
C ALA A 28 -16.82 26.32 -8.67
N ASN A 29 -17.63 26.40 -9.74
CA ASN A 29 -17.42 25.73 -11.04
C ASN A 29 -18.67 25.88 -11.92
N ALA A 30 -18.90 27.09 -12.39
CA ALA A 30 -19.72 27.33 -13.57
C ALA A 30 -19.32 28.69 -14.16
N ASN A 31 -18.35 28.69 -15.08
CA ASN A 31 -18.37 29.67 -16.15
C ASN A 31 -17.97 29.01 -17.46
N ILE A 32 -18.92 29.08 -18.38
CA ILE A 32 -18.88 28.66 -19.78
C ILE A 32 -18.29 29.84 -20.55
N ASP A 33 -17.39 29.59 -21.50
CA ASP A 33 -17.15 30.56 -22.57
C ASP A 33 -17.32 29.92 -23.94
N HIS A 34 -18.14 30.61 -24.72
CA HIS A 34 -18.54 30.34 -26.08
C HIS A 34 -17.51 30.92 -27.07
N SER A 35 -17.37 30.22 -28.20
CA SER A 35 -17.03 30.74 -29.54
C SER A 35 -15.73 31.54 -29.76
N ALA A 36 -14.84 30.96 -30.56
CA ALA A 36 -14.15 31.71 -31.61
C ALA A 36 -13.82 30.78 -32.79
N GLN A 37 -14.60 30.92 -33.87
CA GLN A 37 -14.18 30.48 -35.20
C GLN A 37 -13.15 31.50 -35.72
N SER A 38 -12.00 31.03 -36.18
CA SER A 38 -11.20 31.77 -37.15
C SER A 38 -10.62 30.80 -38.18
N SER A 39 -10.90 31.12 -39.43
CA SER A 39 -10.45 30.45 -40.65
C SER A 39 -8.98 30.77 -40.92
N VAL A 40 -8.17 29.73 -41.09
CA VAL A 40 -6.85 29.85 -41.73
C VAL A 40 -6.76 28.84 -42.88
N SER A 41 -6.78 29.38 -44.10
CA SER A 41 -6.33 28.68 -45.30
C SER A 41 -4.85 28.40 -45.19
N ALA A 42 -4.48 27.12 -45.23
CA ALA A 42 -3.11 26.69 -45.43
C ALA A 42 -3.10 25.57 -46.48
N THR A 43 -2.87 25.96 -47.72
CA THR A 43 -2.40 25.09 -48.78
C THR A 43 -1.01 24.58 -48.39
N SER A 44 -0.90 23.30 -48.03
CA SER A 44 0.39 22.62 -47.97
C SER A 44 0.20 21.14 -48.27
N SER A 45 0.64 20.78 -49.47
CA SER A 45 0.68 19.44 -50.03
C SER A 45 1.53 18.52 -49.15
N ARG A 46 0.90 17.86 -48.17
CA ARG A 46 1.52 16.74 -47.44
C ARG A 46 1.21 15.44 -48.16
N LEU A 47 2.29 14.77 -48.56
CA LEU A 47 2.30 13.39 -49.03
C LEU A 47 1.43 12.51 -48.11
N LEU A 48 0.46 11.83 -48.71
CA LEU A 48 -0.43 10.88 -48.04
C LEU A 48 0.40 9.72 -47.47
N ALA A 49 0.75 9.81 -46.19
CA ALA A 49 1.17 8.64 -45.44
C ALA A 49 -0.04 7.69 -45.36
N SER A 50 0.15 6.48 -45.88
CA SER A 50 -0.83 5.40 -45.87
C SER A 50 -1.44 5.22 -44.47
N PRO A 51 -2.77 5.12 -44.33
CA PRO A 51 -3.39 4.88 -43.03
C PRO A 51 -2.85 3.56 -42.48
N ARG A 52 -2.22 3.61 -41.29
CA ARG A 52 -1.90 2.40 -40.55
C ARG A 52 -3.20 1.62 -40.41
N SER A 53 -3.24 0.46 -41.05
CA SER A 53 -4.31 -0.52 -40.89
C SER A 53 -4.44 -0.83 -39.41
N PHE A 54 -5.48 -0.31 -38.78
CA PHE A 54 -5.84 -0.62 -37.40
C PHE A 54 -6.37 -2.06 -37.38
N THR A 55 -5.47 -3.04 -37.35
CA THR A 55 -5.80 -4.46 -37.24
C THR A 55 -6.23 -4.87 -35.82
N GLY A 56 -6.49 -3.90 -34.94
CA GLY A 56 -6.99 -4.14 -33.60
C GLY A 56 -8.47 -4.50 -33.60
N ARG A 57 -8.81 -5.76 -33.31
CA ARG A 57 -10.17 -6.18 -32.96
C ARG A 57 -10.79 -5.19 -31.93
N PRO A 58 -11.95 -4.57 -32.22
CA PRO A 58 -12.58 -3.65 -31.28
C PRO A 58 -12.86 -4.34 -29.96
N SER A 59 -12.43 -3.74 -28.85
CA SER A 59 -12.66 -4.35 -27.55
C SER A 59 -14.16 -4.35 -27.22
N THR A 60 -14.74 -5.54 -27.10
CA THR A 60 -16.18 -5.70 -26.80
C THR A 60 -16.53 -5.06 -25.46
N TRP A 61 -17.79 -4.64 -25.29
CA TRP A 61 -18.31 -4.12 -24.02
C TRP A 61 -17.98 -5.08 -22.86
N ARG A 62 -18.17 -6.40 -23.03
CA ARG A 62 -17.81 -7.42 -22.04
C ARG A 62 -16.33 -7.38 -21.63
N SER A 63 -15.40 -7.24 -22.59
CA SER A 63 -13.96 -7.13 -22.30
C SER A 63 -13.59 -5.85 -21.55
N ARG A 64 -14.28 -4.74 -21.83
CA ARG A 64 -14.11 -3.45 -21.15
C ARG A 64 -14.60 -3.53 -19.70
N TRP A 65 -15.76 -4.14 -19.45
CA TRP A 65 -16.30 -4.34 -18.11
C TRP A 65 -15.46 -5.28 -17.24
N ARG A 66 -14.98 -6.40 -17.80
CA ARG A 66 -14.06 -7.31 -17.08
C ARG A 66 -12.78 -6.59 -16.65
N ARG A 67 -12.18 -5.78 -17.52
CA ARG A 67 -11.00 -4.96 -17.18
C ARG A 67 -11.31 -3.94 -16.08
N ARG A 68 -12.45 -3.22 -16.16
CA ARG A 68 -12.89 -2.26 -15.12
C ARG A 68 -13.09 -2.95 -13.76
N ARG A 69 -13.78 -4.08 -13.71
CA ARG A 69 -13.97 -4.85 -12.46
C ARG A 69 -12.63 -5.31 -11.86
N ARG A 70 -11.72 -5.86 -12.67
CA ARG A 70 -10.38 -6.27 -12.22
C ARG A 70 -9.59 -5.09 -11.65
N ARG A 71 -9.58 -3.95 -12.35
CA ARG A 71 -8.93 -2.71 -11.88
C ARG A 71 -9.54 -2.24 -10.54
N ASN A 72 -10.86 -2.24 -10.41
CA ASN A 72 -11.53 -1.88 -9.17
C ASN A 72 -11.19 -2.84 -8.01
N LYS A 73 -11.10 -4.16 -8.27
CA LYS A 73 -10.68 -5.16 -7.26
C LYS A 73 -9.23 -4.92 -6.82
N VAL A 74 -8.30 -4.69 -7.75
CA VAL A 74 -6.90 -4.36 -7.44
C VAL A 74 -6.83 -3.07 -6.61
N ASN A 75 -7.52 -2.01 -7.02
CA ASN A 75 -7.57 -0.76 -6.28
C ASN A 75 -8.10 -0.94 -4.85
N ARG A 76 -9.07 -1.83 -4.63
CA ARG A 76 -9.54 -2.16 -3.28
C ARG A 76 -8.49 -2.93 -2.48
N ALA A 77 -7.89 -3.97 -3.07
CA ALA A 77 -6.88 -4.78 -2.39
C ALA A 77 -5.65 -3.95 -1.98
N SER A 78 -5.16 -3.09 -2.86
CA SER A 78 -4.07 -2.15 -2.58
C SER A 78 -4.37 -1.24 -1.40
N ARG A 79 -5.59 -0.69 -1.33
CA ARG A 79 -6.02 0.15 -0.21
C ARG A 79 -6.09 -0.65 1.10
N GLU A 80 -6.60 -1.88 1.07
CA GLU A 80 -6.68 -2.71 2.28
C GLU A 80 -5.29 -3.11 2.80
N PHE A 81 -4.34 -3.45 1.93
CA PHE A 81 -2.95 -3.66 2.32
C PHE A 81 -2.34 -2.40 2.93
N LEU A 82 -2.34 -1.29 2.20
CA LEU A 82 -1.72 -0.04 2.65
C LEU A 82 -2.31 0.46 3.97
N PHE A 83 -3.63 0.47 4.07
CA PHE A 83 -4.32 0.93 5.27
C PHE A 83 -3.96 0.08 6.49
N ALA A 84 -3.95 -1.25 6.35
CA ALA A 84 -3.60 -2.13 7.45
C ALA A 84 -2.15 -1.92 7.93
N HIS A 85 -1.19 -1.73 7.01
CA HIS A 85 0.19 -1.40 7.38
C HIS A 85 0.25 -0.08 8.16
N ASN A 86 -0.40 0.95 7.64
CA ASN A 86 -0.34 2.27 8.24
C ASN A 86 -1.07 2.35 9.58
N VAL A 87 -2.07 1.50 9.84
CA VAL A 87 -2.65 1.32 11.18
C VAL A 87 -1.63 0.71 12.15
N VAL A 88 -0.84 -0.28 11.72
CA VAL A 88 0.20 -0.89 12.56
C VAL A 88 1.30 0.13 12.87
N ARG A 89 1.81 0.83 11.84
CA ARG A 89 2.86 1.85 11.99
C ARG A 89 2.42 3.03 12.87
N ALA A 90 1.18 3.49 12.72
CA ALA A 90 0.64 4.56 13.55
C ALA A 90 0.57 4.21 15.04
N ARG A 91 0.37 2.93 15.40
CA ARG A 91 0.34 2.49 16.81
C ARG A 91 1.69 2.60 17.51
N VAL A 92 2.78 2.64 16.75
CA VAL A 92 4.16 2.70 17.24
C VAL A 92 4.88 3.98 16.83
N GLY A 93 4.13 4.98 16.32
CA GLY A 93 4.69 6.30 15.98
C GLY A 93 5.49 6.36 14.69
N GLU A 94 5.44 5.33 13.84
CA GLU A 94 6.20 5.31 12.59
C GLU A 94 5.45 6.02 11.43
N PRO A 95 6.16 6.77 10.56
CA PRO A 95 5.54 7.46 9.42
C PRO A 95 4.80 6.50 8.50
N PRO A 96 3.67 6.89 7.89
CA PRO A 96 2.91 6.00 7.01
C PRO A 96 3.71 5.63 5.74
N LEU A 97 3.57 4.39 5.30
CA LEU A 97 4.03 3.94 3.99
C LEU A 97 3.18 4.57 2.88
N GLN A 98 3.80 4.74 1.72
CA GLN A 98 3.13 5.11 0.47
C GLN A 98 3.00 3.89 -0.45
N TRP A 99 1.87 3.80 -1.15
CA TRP A 99 1.70 2.72 -2.13
C TRP A 99 2.51 3.01 -3.39
N ASP A 100 3.33 2.04 -3.81
CA ASP A 100 4.07 2.11 -5.07
C ASP A 100 3.55 1.06 -6.07
N GLY A 101 3.07 1.53 -7.22
CA GLY A 101 2.51 0.66 -8.26
C GLY A 101 3.53 -0.24 -8.95
N ARG A 102 4.81 0.16 -8.99
CA ARG A 102 5.91 -0.65 -9.55
C ARG A 102 6.25 -1.80 -8.62
N LEU A 103 6.35 -1.52 -7.32
CA LEU A 103 6.49 -2.54 -6.28
C LEU A 103 5.32 -3.53 -6.30
N ALA A 104 4.09 -3.04 -6.45
CA ALA A 104 2.92 -3.92 -6.55
C ALA A 104 2.95 -4.81 -7.81
N ALA A 105 3.48 -4.30 -8.93
CA ALA A 105 3.67 -5.08 -10.14
C ALA A 105 4.76 -6.15 -9.96
N TYR A 106 5.85 -5.82 -9.27
CA TYR A 106 6.90 -6.76 -8.89
C TYR A 106 6.34 -7.88 -7.99
N ALA A 107 5.67 -7.52 -6.89
CA ALA A 107 4.99 -8.48 -6.00
C ALA A 107 4.02 -9.38 -6.78
N ARG A 108 3.26 -8.83 -7.73
CA ARG A 108 2.35 -9.61 -8.57
C ARG A 108 3.09 -10.60 -9.46
N ALA A 109 4.19 -10.17 -10.08
CA ALA A 109 4.99 -11.02 -10.94
C ALA A 109 5.55 -12.21 -10.16
N TRP A 110 6.09 -11.96 -8.95
CA TRP A 110 6.59 -13.04 -8.09
C TRP A 110 5.48 -13.95 -7.59
N ALA A 111 4.38 -13.40 -7.08
CA ALA A 111 3.24 -14.19 -6.61
C ALA A 111 2.70 -15.14 -7.69
N ASN A 112 2.67 -14.70 -8.95
CA ASN A 112 2.24 -15.54 -10.07
C ASN A 112 3.14 -16.78 -10.28
N GLN A 113 4.44 -16.70 -9.95
CA GLN A 113 5.36 -17.86 -10.01
C GLN A 113 5.05 -18.90 -8.94
N ARG A 114 4.36 -18.50 -7.86
CA ARG A 114 3.98 -19.37 -6.75
C ARG A 114 2.60 -19.99 -6.90
N VAL A 115 1.81 -19.66 -7.92
CA VAL A 115 0.43 -20.18 -8.06
C VAL A 115 0.36 -21.72 -8.02
N GLY A 116 1.36 -22.41 -8.59
CA GLY A 116 1.38 -23.87 -8.65
C GLY A 116 1.63 -24.56 -7.31
N ASP A 117 2.48 -24.00 -6.46
CA ASP A 117 2.96 -24.65 -5.22
C ASP A 117 2.64 -23.88 -3.93
N CYS A 118 2.49 -22.57 -4.04
CA CYS A 118 2.37 -21.60 -2.98
C CYS A 118 3.38 -21.74 -1.85
N ARG A 119 4.59 -22.16 -2.22
CA ARG A 119 5.72 -22.24 -1.30
C ARG A 119 6.11 -20.84 -0.83
N LEU A 120 6.36 -20.72 0.46
CA LEU A 120 6.93 -19.52 1.07
C LEU A 120 8.40 -19.40 0.69
N VAL A 121 8.68 -18.78 -0.45
CA VAL A 121 10.03 -18.55 -0.96
C VAL A 121 10.14 -17.08 -1.34
N HIS A 122 11.12 -16.39 -0.75
CA HIS A 122 11.42 -15.01 -1.09
C HIS A 122 11.92 -14.86 -2.53
N SER A 123 11.67 -13.70 -3.14
CA SER A 123 12.07 -13.43 -4.53
C SER A 123 13.58 -13.27 -4.73
N ASN A 124 14.35 -13.10 -3.65
CA ASN A 124 15.77 -12.72 -3.68
C ASN A 124 16.03 -11.43 -4.48
N GLY A 125 15.02 -10.55 -4.55
CA GLY A 125 15.13 -9.25 -5.19
C GLY A 125 15.78 -8.19 -4.29
N PRO A 126 15.95 -6.96 -4.79
CA PRO A 126 16.60 -5.86 -4.05
C PRO A 126 15.67 -5.18 -3.02
N TYR A 127 14.53 -5.80 -2.68
CA TYR A 127 13.47 -5.21 -1.86
C TYR A 127 13.28 -6.02 -0.59
N GLY A 128 12.78 -5.37 0.47
CA GLY A 128 12.29 -6.07 1.65
C GLY A 128 11.03 -6.84 1.27
N GLU A 129 10.75 -7.97 1.93
CA GLU A 129 9.68 -8.85 1.49
C GLU A 129 9.00 -9.56 2.67
N ASN A 130 7.67 -9.47 2.73
CA ASN A 130 6.85 -10.31 3.59
C ASN A 130 6.03 -11.26 2.72
N ILE A 131 5.98 -12.54 3.10
CA ILE A 131 5.25 -13.58 2.37
C ILE A 131 4.25 -14.28 3.29
N PHE A 132 3.17 -14.79 2.71
CA PHE A 132 2.09 -15.42 3.44
C PHE A 132 1.45 -16.51 2.59
N TRP A 133 1.06 -17.58 3.26
CA TRP A 133 0.25 -18.63 2.69
C TRP A 133 -0.82 -19.09 3.67
N ALA A 134 -1.99 -19.43 3.14
CA ALA A 134 -2.99 -20.19 3.87
C ALA A 134 -3.73 -21.13 2.92
N SER A 135 -4.27 -22.22 3.48
CA SER A 135 -5.00 -23.26 2.74
C SER A 135 -6.36 -22.83 2.20
N GLN A 136 -6.96 -21.78 2.76
CA GLN A 136 -8.24 -21.25 2.30
C GLN A 136 -8.02 -19.98 1.46
N ASN A 137 -8.85 -19.73 0.44
CA ASN A 137 -8.77 -18.52 -0.39
C ASN A 137 -9.63 -17.34 0.09
N THR A 138 -10.14 -17.40 1.33
CA THR A 138 -11.05 -16.40 1.90
C THR A 138 -10.33 -15.21 2.54
N TRP A 139 -9.00 -15.19 2.49
CA TRP A 139 -8.20 -14.17 3.17
C TRP A 139 -8.26 -12.81 2.48
N ARG A 140 -8.58 -11.81 3.28
CA ARG A 140 -8.53 -10.41 2.85
C ARG A 140 -7.12 -9.86 3.08
N PRO A 141 -6.65 -8.93 2.23
CA PRO A 141 -5.36 -8.25 2.40
C PRO A 141 -5.07 -7.77 3.83
N ARG A 142 -6.04 -7.11 4.47
CA ARG A 142 -5.88 -6.63 5.85
C ARG A 142 -5.64 -7.74 6.88
N ASN A 143 -6.20 -8.93 6.66
CA ASN A 143 -6.05 -10.07 7.57
C ASN A 143 -4.65 -10.67 7.44
N VAL A 144 -4.10 -10.68 6.23
CA VAL A 144 -2.70 -11.06 5.98
C VAL A 144 -1.76 -10.14 6.75
N VAL A 145 -1.94 -8.82 6.61
CA VAL A 145 -1.13 -7.84 7.35
C VAL A 145 -1.31 -7.98 8.86
N LYS A 146 -2.51 -8.32 9.33
CA LYS A 146 -2.74 -8.59 10.75
C LYS A 146 -1.91 -9.78 11.25
N VAL A 147 -1.85 -10.88 10.50
CA VAL A 147 -1.05 -12.07 10.89
C VAL A 147 0.41 -11.69 11.06
N TRP A 148 0.98 -10.99 10.07
CA TRP A 148 2.34 -10.45 10.17
C TRP A 148 2.52 -9.50 11.35
N ALA A 149 1.56 -8.61 11.60
CA ALA A 149 1.63 -7.65 12.68
C ALA A 149 1.47 -8.28 14.08
N ASP A 150 0.75 -9.38 14.20
CA ASP A 150 0.54 -10.12 15.46
C ASP A 150 1.83 -10.78 15.97
N GLU A 151 2.91 -10.80 15.18
CA GLU A 151 4.25 -11.18 15.64
C GLU A 151 4.82 -10.20 16.67
N ASN A 152 4.29 -8.97 16.75
CA ASN A 152 4.69 -7.97 17.73
C ASN A 152 4.63 -8.46 19.19
N ARG A 153 3.78 -9.46 19.47
CA ARG A 153 3.64 -10.04 20.81
C ARG A 153 4.89 -10.78 21.28
N PHE A 154 5.78 -11.14 20.35
CA PHE A 154 7.02 -11.87 20.57
C PHE A 154 8.26 -10.98 20.39
N TYR A 155 8.07 -9.69 20.11
CA TYR A 155 9.16 -8.77 19.82
C TYR A 155 9.41 -7.84 21.02
N ASP A 156 10.60 -7.93 21.61
CA ASP A 156 11.05 -6.99 22.62
C ASP A 156 11.74 -5.79 21.94
N VAL A 157 11.07 -4.64 21.99
CA VAL A 157 11.55 -3.38 21.40
C VAL A 157 12.80 -2.86 22.12
N ASN A 158 12.92 -3.05 23.44
CA ASN A 158 14.03 -2.54 24.23
C ASN A 158 15.29 -3.37 24.01
N ALA A 159 15.13 -4.70 23.94
CA ALA A 159 16.22 -5.62 23.68
C ALA A 159 16.55 -5.76 22.18
N ASN A 160 15.72 -5.19 21.30
CA ASN A 160 15.81 -5.35 19.84
C ASN A 160 15.89 -6.84 19.45
N SER A 161 15.06 -7.67 20.07
CA SER A 161 15.16 -9.13 19.96
C SER A 161 13.80 -9.80 19.82
N CYS A 162 13.76 -10.90 19.08
CA CYS A 162 12.62 -11.79 19.01
C CYS A 162 12.73 -12.88 20.07
N GLU A 163 11.59 -13.28 20.65
CA GLU A 163 11.54 -14.43 21.55
C GLU A 163 12.10 -15.71 20.88
N PRO A 164 12.81 -16.58 21.64
CA PRO A 164 13.32 -17.82 21.11
C PRO A 164 12.25 -18.68 20.44
N HIS A 165 12.56 -19.23 19.26
CA HIS A 165 11.66 -20.06 18.45
C HIS A 165 10.40 -19.36 17.92
N GLN A 166 10.32 -18.03 18.02
CA GLN A 166 9.24 -17.24 17.42
C GLN A 166 9.69 -16.57 16.12
N MET A 167 8.73 -16.00 15.39
CA MET A 167 8.98 -15.17 14.21
C MET A 167 8.58 -13.74 14.53
N CYS A 168 9.46 -12.80 14.20
CA CYS A 168 9.21 -11.37 14.31
C CYS A 168 9.50 -10.59 13.01
N GLY A 169 10.12 -11.25 12.03
CA GLY A 169 10.62 -10.61 10.82
C GLY A 169 9.53 -9.92 9.99
N HIS A 170 8.29 -10.45 10.00
CA HIS A 170 7.22 -9.81 9.26
C HIS A 170 6.75 -8.54 9.96
N TYR A 171 6.64 -8.56 11.28
CA TYR A 171 6.32 -7.37 12.06
C TYR A 171 7.40 -6.29 11.92
N THR A 172 8.67 -6.65 12.11
CA THR A 172 9.79 -5.68 12.03
C THR A 172 9.86 -5.05 10.64
N GLN A 173 9.59 -5.79 9.57
CA GLN A 173 9.54 -5.21 8.22
C GLN A 173 8.36 -4.24 8.04
N ILE A 174 7.19 -4.51 8.63
CA ILE A 174 6.05 -3.58 8.56
C ILE A 174 6.38 -2.25 9.24
N VAL A 175 7.04 -2.31 10.40
CA VAL A 175 7.37 -1.12 11.19
C VAL A 175 8.75 -0.54 10.88
N TRP A 176 9.47 -1.11 9.91
CA TRP A 176 10.80 -0.63 9.52
C TRP A 176 10.76 0.84 9.12
N ARG A 177 11.44 1.68 9.88
CA ARG A 177 11.38 3.14 9.79
C ARG A 177 11.76 3.65 8.41
N ASP A 178 12.85 3.11 7.87
CA ASP A 178 13.42 3.58 6.60
C ASP A 178 12.67 3.07 5.38
N SER A 179 11.81 2.05 5.52
CA SER A 179 10.90 1.65 4.46
C SER A 179 9.84 2.74 4.29
N THR A 180 9.79 3.36 3.11
CA THR A 180 8.86 4.47 2.82
C THR A 180 7.76 4.07 1.84
N LYS A 181 8.00 3.02 1.05
CA LYS A 181 7.09 2.55 0.00
C LYS A 181 6.79 1.07 0.16
N VAL A 182 5.56 0.70 -0.20
CA VAL A 182 5.11 -0.69 -0.23
C VAL A 182 4.27 -0.98 -1.45
N GLY A 183 4.40 -2.19 -1.99
CA GLY A 183 3.51 -2.72 -3.01
C GLY A 183 3.24 -4.20 -2.77
N CYS A 184 1.98 -4.61 -2.86
CA CYS A 184 1.56 -5.96 -2.50
C CYS A 184 0.73 -6.64 -3.57
N ALA A 185 0.70 -7.96 -3.53
CA ALA A 185 -0.15 -8.82 -4.33
C ALA A 185 -0.63 -10.04 -3.54
N SER A 186 -1.78 -10.57 -3.94
CA SER A 186 -2.24 -11.89 -3.53
C SER A 186 -2.81 -12.66 -4.72
N VAL A 187 -2.54 -13.96 -4.78
CA VAL A 187 -3.00 -14.88 -5.84
C VAL A 187 -3.65 -16.10 -5.21
N ASP A 188 -4.63 -16.65 -5.92
CA ASP A 188 -5.24 -17.94 -5.55
C ASP A 188 -4.33 -19.06 -6.09
N CYS A 189 -4.03 -20.02 -5.24
CA CYS A 189 -3.17 -21.16 -5.53
C CYS A 189 -3.95 -22.28 -6.22
N SER A 190 -3.26 -23.11 -7.02
CA SER A 190 -3.86 -24.30 -7.64
C SER A 190 -4.37 -25.32 -6.62
N ASN A 191 -3.80 -25.35 -5.41
CA ASN A 191 -4.24 -26.19 -4.29
C ASN A 191 -5.43 -25.60 -3.50
N GLY A 192 -6.06 -24.51 -3.96
CA GLY A 192 -7.19 -23.85 -3.30
C GLY A 192 -6.80 -22.86 -2.20
N GLY A 193 -5.50 -22.75 -1.87
CA GLY A 193 -4.97 -21.77 -0.95
C GLY A 193 -4.84 -20.37 -1.53
N VAL A 194 -4.23 -19.48 -0.75
CA VAL A 194 -3.87 -18.12 -1.14
C VAL A 194 -2.41 -17.86 -0.81
N TYR A 195 -1.70 -17.24 -1.74
CA TYR A 195 -0.36 -16.71 -1.52
C TYR A 195 -0.42 -15.19 -1.56
N ALA A 196 0.22 -14.52 -0.61
CA ALA A 196 0.34 -13.08 -0.58
C ALA A 196 1.78 -12.65 -0.33
N ILE A 197 2.14 -11.50 -0.91
CA ILE A 197 3.45 -10.89 -0.79
C ILE A 197 3.29 -9.38 -0.72
N CYS A 198 4.04 -8.74 0.16
CA CYS A 198 4.30 -7.30 0.16
C CYS A 198 5.80 -7.07 0.00
N VAL A 199 6.17 -6.16 -0.89
CA VAL A 199 7.56 -5.72 -1.06
C VAL A 199 7.73 -4.27 -0.62
N TYR A 200 8.86 -3.98 0.01
CA TYR A 200 9.17 -2.73 0.70
C TYR A 200 10.42 -2.09 0.10
N ASN A 201 10.41 -0.76 -0.02
CA ASN A 201 11.55 0.00 -0.50
C ASN A 201 11.71 1.32 0.28
N PRO A 202 12.91 1.64 0.80
CA PRO A 202 14.06 0.75 1.02
C PRO A 202 13.72 -0.58 1.73
N PRO A 203 14.48 -1.66 1.47
CA PRO A 203 14.41 -2.90 2.25
C PRO A 203 14.70 -2.65 3.73
N GLY A 204 14.13 -3.49 4.60
CA GLY A 204 14.43 -3.50 6.03
C GLY A 204 14.99 -4.85 6.48
N ASN A 205 14.89 -5.12 7.78
CA ASN A 205 15.37 -6.33 8.44
C ASN A 205 16.86 -6.60 8.24
N TYR A 206 17.67 -5.54 8.27
CA TYR A 206 19.12 -5.70 8.31
C TYR A 206 19.56 -6.24 9.67
N GLU A 207 20.46 -7.22 9.64
CA GLU A 207 20.99 -7.85 10.83
C GLU A 207 21.74 -6.80 11.68
N GLY A 208 21.43 -6.76 12.99
CA GLY A 208 22.01 -5.80 13.93
C GLY A 208 21.35 -4.41 13.93
N GLU A 209 20.51 -4.09 12.95
CA GLU A 209 19.76 -2.82 12.93
C GLU A 209 18.44 -2.93 13.72
N ASN A 210 17.94 -1.79 14.21
CA ASN A 210 16.66 -1.69 14.90
C ASN A 210 15.57 -1.16 13.94
N PRO A 211 14.40 -1.80 13.86
CA PRO A 211 13.33 -1.39 12.95
C PRO A 211 12.79 0.02 13.21
N PHE A 212 12.95 0.57 14.41
CA PHE A 212 12.55 1.93 14.78
C PHE A 212 13.67 2.96 14.56
N GLY A 213 14.78 2.54 13.94
CA GLY A 213 16.03 3.29 13.86
C GLY A 213 16.84 3.20 15.15
N SER A 214 17.97 3.89 15.19
CA SER A 214 18.79 3.99 16.41
C SER A 214 18.01 4.72 17.51
N TYR A 215 17.58 3.99 18.54
CA TYR A 215 17.00 4.57 19.75
C TYR A 215 18.09 5.41 20.46
N LYS A 216 18.10 6.72 20.19
CA LYS A 216 18.94 7.69 20.91
C LYS A 216 18.40 7.89 22.32
N GLY A 217 18.87 7.06 23.25
CA GLY A 217 18.93 7.44 24.66
C GLY A 217 20.20 8.27 24.90
N LEU A 218 20.03 9.57 25.12
CA LEU A 218 21.04 10.54 25.62
C LEU A 218 22.21 10.90 24.69
N VAL A 219 22.14 12.15 24.18
CA VAL A 219 23.23 13.05 23.72
C VAL A 219 24.22 12.52 22.65
N GLY A 220 24.09 13.06 21.44
CA GLY A 220 25.23 13.31 20.53
C GLY A 220 25.70 12.16 19.62
N LEU A 221 26.01 12.53 18.37
CA LEU A 221 26.76 11.76 17.35
C LEU A 221 25.94 10.65 16.61
N VAL A 222 25.61 10.86 15.33
CA VAL A 222 26.28 10.49 14.06
C VAL A 222 26.02 9.02 13.70
N ARG A 223 25.67 8.77 12.43
CA ARG A 223 25.42 7.44 11.87
C ARG A 223 26.72 6.65 11.92
N ASP A 224 26.81 5.68 12.81
CA ASP A 224 27.93 4.72 12.84
C ASP A 224 27.55 3.34 12.30
N ASP A 225 26.33 3.15 11.78
CA ASP A 225 25.94 1.88 11.18
C ASP A 225 26.67 1.69 9.84
N PRO A 226 27.51 0.63 9.69
CA PRO A 226 28.15 0.31 8.42
C PRO A 226 27.09 -0.02 7.35
N PRO A 227 27.41 0.16 6.06
CA PRO A 227 26.45 -0.11 5.00
C PRO A 227 25.94 -1.56 5.06
N ALA A 228 24.61 -1.67 5.12
CA ALA A 228 23.83 -2.89 5.10
C ALA A 228 24.42 -3.99 4.19
N VAL A 229 24.77 -5.12 4.80
CA VAL A 229 25.05 -6.38 4.10
C VAL A 229 23.72 -7.13 3.97
N ILE A 230 23.31 -7.45 2.75
CA ILE A 230 22.09 -8.21 2.49
C ILE A 230 22.31 -9.66 2.95
N GLY A 231 21.99 -9.94 4.21
CA GLY A 231 21.95 -11.29 4.78
C GLY A 231 20.63 -11.96 4.43
N GLY A 232 20.69 -12.99 3.58
CA GLY A 232 19.52 -13.81 3.25
C GLY A 232 19.04 -14.59 4.47
N MET A 233 17.82 -14.35 4.92
CA MET A 233 17.14 -15.20 5.90
C MET A 233 16.14 -16.11 5.18
N ALA A 234 16.31 -17.41 5.44
CA ALA A 234 15.46 -18.51 5.04
C ALA A 234 14.28 -18.70 6.00
#